data_AF-A0A3M1DZR3-F1
#
_entry.id   AF-A0A3M1DZR3-F1
#
_cell.length_a   1.000
_cell.length_b   1.000
_cell.length_c   1.000
_cell.angle_alpha   90.00
_cell.angle_beta   90.00
_cell.angle_gamma   90.00
#
_symmetry.space_group_name_H-M   'P 1'
#
loop_
_entity.id
_entity.type
_entity.pdbx_description
1 polymer ?
#
loop_
_entity_poly.entity_id
_entity_poly.type
_entity_poly.pdbx_seq_one_letter_code
_entity_poly.pdbx_strand_id
1 'polypeptide(L)'
;MSQRFVRSTLRRLFLRGRLLHPVWRGVIFLVALFAANGVLSAVLGIVYFLFLLVTGRSPEEALVALQAGRLPRPIWLGTGLYRLAVALGLALGLGRLLDQEPPETMGLAPVRWARDGGLGLLFGAGTMLAVGGTLLALSPRPRVGAGGAGTLSFAVDVLAFLTAAAAEEVVFRGYLQRLFSAWKGPAVGIAVSSVLFAVFHMWNPHITPLALVNIGLAGVAFALAVEWTGTLWLATGYHFAWNLFQGSVLGLPVSGMAWEGLLTLPTDGPALLTGGSFGPEGGLLATAVLLLSLIPLRALTRRPATVAIALQRQRAQVERQTGPLPYRHHSLRVGPRFFQDARDSILNHGNREGEVVLVLRRPDGLVLLHNKSFYPDGVHRLPSGGIRRGETVLAAVARETAEETGLVARNVRPLGVLSYRLWCGRESLFFHSWLVEAEVEGDPCPNDDGERIVGFRWVEAQALPEVAAALRALPPEWADWGRFRALAHDAARIWSEKREQG
;
A
#
# COMPACT_ATOMS: atom_id res chain seq x y z
N MET A 1 13.75 -18.34 -36.15
CA MET A 1 13.59 -17.96 -34.72
C MET A 1 13.59 -19.24 -33.90
N SER A 2 14.57 -19.48 -33.00
CA SER A 2 14.72 -20.81 -32.37
C SER A 2 13.59 -21.11 -31.37
N GLN A 3 13.15 -22.36 -31.27
CA GLN A 3 12.09 -22.76 -30.31
C GLN A 3 12.42 -22.40 -28.85
N ARG A 4 13.71 -22.34 -28.49
CA ARG A 4 14.17 -21.89 -27.17
C ARG A 4 13.88 -20.40 -26.93
N PHE A 5 14.07 -19.57 -27.95
CA PHE A 5 13.74 -18.14 -27.86
C PHE A 5 12.24 -17.94 -27.63
N VAL A 6 11.39 -18.60 -28.44
CA VAL A 6 9.92 -18.52 -28.33
C VAL A 6 9.43 -18.99 -26.97
N ARG A 7 9.93 -20.13 -26.46
CA ARG A 7 9.59 -20.62 -25.11
C ARG A 7 10.03 -19.65 -24.01
N SER A 8 11.20 -19.03 -24.14
CA SER A 8 11.71 -18.06 -23.14
C SER A 8 10.89 -16.76 -23.13
N THR A 9 10.40 -16.32 -24.29
CA THR A 9 9.59 -15.10 -24.44
C THR A 9 8.17 -15.33 -23.94
N LEU A 10 7.54 -16.44 -24.31
CA LEU A 10 6.21 -16.81 -23.83
C LEU A 10 6.20 -16.99 -22.31
N ARG A 11 7.24 -17.62 -21.75
CA ARG A 11 7.35 -17.77 -20.30
C ARG A 11 7.44 -16.42 -19.58
N ARG A 12 8.19 -15.44 -20.12
CA ARG A 12 8.27 -14.08 -19.54
C ARG A 12 6.99 -13.27 -19.69
N LEU A 13 6.19 -13.55 -20.72
CA LEU A 13 4.89 -12.90 -20.92
C LEU A 13 3.87 -13.33 -19.85
N PHE A 14 3.86 -14.61 -19.47
CA PHE A 14 2.89 -15.15 -18.52
C PHE A 14 3.40 -15.22 -17.08
N LEU A 15 4.71 -15.37 -16.86
CA LEU A 15 5.28 -15.60 -15.53
C LEU A 15 6.34 -14.56 -15.17
N ARG A 16 6.39 -14.22 -13.88
CA ARG A 16 7.47 -13.47 -13.24
C ARG A 16 8.04 -14.34 -12.12
N GLY A 17 9.16 -15.01 -12.38
CA GLY A 17 9.70 -16.05 -11.49
C GLY A 17 8.79 -17.27 -11.46
N ARG A 18 8.27 -17.61 -10.28
CA ARG A 18 7.30 -18.71 -10.07
C ARG A 18 5.84 -18.23 -10.06
N LEU A 19 5.62 -16.91 -10.07
CA LEU A 19 4.29 -16.32 -10.01
C LEU A 19 3.80 -15.92 -11.39
N LEU A 20 2.48 -15.75 -11.52
CA LEU A 20 1.87 -15.14 -12.69
C LEU A 20 2.38 -13.70 -12.87
N HIS A 21 2.54 -13.26 -14.12
CA HIS A 21 2.99 -11.91 -14.41
C HIS A 21 2.00 -10.88 -13.81
N PRO A 22 2.50 -9.76 -13.21
CA PRO A 22 1.65 -8.76 -12.55
C PRO A 22 0.47 -8.27 -13.41
N VAL A 23 0.67 -8.11 -14.72
CA VAL A 23 -0.40 -7.72 -15.65
C VAL A 23 -1.58 -8.70 -15.60
N TRP A 24 -1.32 -10.01 -15.71
CA TRP A 24 -2.40 -11.01 -15.70
C TRP A 24 -3.08 -11.13 -14.35
N ARG A 25 -2.33 -10.96 -13.24
CA ARG A 25 -2.93 -10.89 -11.90
C ARG A 25 -3.88 -9.69 -11.77
N GLY A 26 -3.45 -8.53 -12.27
CA GLY A 26 -4.31 -7.34 -12.36
C GLY A 26 -5.54 -7.56 -13.24
N VAL A 27 -5.39 -8.22 -14.40
CA VAL A 27 -6.52 -8.57 -15.28
C VAL A 27 -7.50 -9.50 -14.59
N ILE A 28 -7.03 -10.59 -13.95
CA ILE A 28 -7.90 -11.51 -13.20
C ILE A 28 -8.66 -10.76 -12.10
N PHE A 29 -7.96 -9.90 -11.35
CA PHE A 29 -8.57 -9.08 -10.32
C PHE A 29 -9.66 -8.17 -10.88
N LEU A 30 -9.37 -7.45 -11.97
CA LEU A 30 -10.33 -6.55 -12.61
C LEU A 30 -11.52 -7.31 -13.18
N VAL A 31 -11.32 -8.44 -13.84
CA VAL A 31 -12.42 -9.28 -14.37
C VAL A 31 -13.32 -9.77 -13.23
N ALA A 32 -12.74 -10.25 -12.13
CA ALA A 32 -13.51 -10.67 -10.96
C ALA A 32 -14.30 -9.49 -10.35
N LEU A 33 -13.69 -8.31 -10.27
CA LEU A 33 -14.32 -7.09 -9.77
C LEU A 33 -15.49 -6.65 -10.67
N PHE A 34 -15.28 -6.63 -12.00
CA PHE A 34 -16.33 -6.28 -12.97
C PHE A 34 -17.47 -7.29 -12.94
N ALA A 35 -17.18 -8.60 -12.86
CA ALA A 35 -18.20 -9.63 -12.75
C ALA A 35 -19.04 -9.46 -11.48
N ALA A 36 -18.40 -9.25 -10.32
CA ALA A 36 -19.10 -9.03 -9.06
C ALA A 36 -19.97 -7.76 -9.09
N ASN A 37 -19.44 -6.65 -9.60
CA ASN A 37 -20.19 -5.41 -9.76
C ASN A 37 -21.34 -5.54 -10.77
N GLY A 38 -21.15 -6.29 -11.86
CA GLY A 38 -22.20 -6.56 -12.84
C GLY A 38 -23.37 -7.36 -12.25
N VAL A 39 -23.06 -8.38 -11.44
CA VAL A 39 -24.09 -9.15 -10.71
C VAL A 39 -24.85 -8.24 -9.74
N LEU A 40 -24.15 -7.41 -8.96
CA LEU A 40 -24.79 -6.46 -8.06
C LEU A 40 -25.71 -5.50 -8.82
N SER A 41 -25.21 -4.87 -9.89
CA SER A 41 -25.97 -3.93 -10.69
C SER A 41 -27.22 -4.57 -11.29
N ALA A 42 -27.13 -5.81 -11.78
CA ALA A 42 -28.28 -6.55 -12.28
C ALA A 42 -29.32 -6.82 -11.18
N VAL A 43 -28.87 -7.31 -10.02
CA VAL A 43 -29.76 -7.60 -8.87
C VAL A 43 -30.44 -6.31 -8.37
N LEU A 44 -29.67 -5.25 -8.13
CA LEU A 44 -30.22 -3.96 -7.67
C LEU A 44 -31.18 -3.36 -8.70
N GLY A 45 -30.85 -3.43 -9.99
CA GLY A 45 -31.72 -2.96 -11.06
C GLY A 45 -33.06 -3.68 -11.07
N ILE A 46 -33.05 -5.02 -10.96
CA ILE A 46 -34.27 -5.83 -10.89
C ILE A 46 -35.07 -5.51 -9.62
N VAL A 47 -34.42 -5.51 -8.45
CA VAL A 47 -35.10 -5.26 -7.17
C VAL A 47 -35.71 -3.85 -7.14
N TYR A 48 -34.98 -2.84 -7.61
CA TYR A 48 -35.48 -1.47 -7.64
C TYR A 48 -36.63 -1.29 -8.64
N PHE A 49 -36.51 -1.89 -9.84
CA PHE A 49 -37.59 -1.89 -10.83
C PHE A 49 -38.87 -2.53 -10.26
N LEU A 50 -38.77 -3.71 -9.63
CA LEU A 50 -39.90 -4.38 -9.00
C LEU A 50 -40.50 -3.56 -7.84
N PHE A 51 -39.67 -2.90 -7.03
CA PHE A 51 -40.13 -2.01 -5.97
C PHE A 51 -40.95 -0.85 -6.53
N LEU A 52 -40.52 -0.23 -7.63
CA LEU A 52 -41.26 0.85 -8.27
C LEU A 52 -42.63 0.37 -8.78
N LEU A 53 -42.70 -0.82 -9.37
CA LEU A 53 -43.98 -1.42 -9.80
C LEU A 53 -44.93 -1.66 -8.61
N VAL A 54 -44.43 -2.25 -7.53
CA VAL A 54 -45.22 -2.54 -6.32
C VAL A 54 -45.71 -1.27 -5.62
N THR A 55 -44.96 -0.16 -5.75
CA THR A 55 -45.35 1.16 -5.23
C THR A 55 -46.27 1.94 -6.19
N GLY A 56 -46.74 1.31 -7.27
CA GLY A 56 -47.77 1.84 -8.16
C GLY A 56 -47.25 2.60 -9.39
N ARG A 57 -45.94 2.57 -9.66
CA ARG A 57 -45.37 3.13 -10.91
C ARG A 57 -45.69 2.22 -12.09
N SER A 58 -45.96 2.79 -13.26
CA SER A 58 -46.05 2.00 -14.50
C SER A 58 -44.67 1.44 -14.88
N PRO A 59 -44.60 0.39 -15.72
CA PRO A 59 -43.34 -0.11 -16.25
C PRO A 59 -42.50 0.97 -16.98
N GLU A 60 -43.15 1.88 -17.71
CA GLU A 60 -42.45 2.99 -18.37
C GLU A 60 -41.84 3.96 -17.36
N GLU A 61 -42.60 4.36 -16.34
CA GLU A 61 -42.11 5.25 -15.27
C GLU A 61 -40.98 4.61 -14.47
N ALA A 62 -41.08 3.32 -14.17
CA ALA A 62 -40.05 2.56 -13.48
C ALA A 62 -38.77 2.48 -14.31
N LEU A 63 -38.88 2.27 -15.63
CA LEU A 63 -37.75 2.25 -16.54
C LEU A 63 -37.08 3.63 -16.65
N VAL A 64 -37.87 4.70 -16.75
CA VAL A 64 -37.37 6.08 -16.76
C VAL A 64 -36.64 6.42 -15.46
N ALA A 65 -37.20 6.03 -14.30
CA ALA A 65 -36.56 6.26 -13.00
C ALA A 65 -35.24 5.47 -12.85
N LEU A 66 -35.19 4.24 -13.36
CA LEU A 66 -33.98 3.43 -13.39
C LEU A 66 -32.91 4.06 -14.31
N GLN A 67 -33.30 4.53 -15.49
CA GLN A 67 -32.42 5.21 -16.45
C GLN A 67 -31.93 6.56 -15.92
N ALA A 68 -32.74 7.27 -15.13
CA ALA A 68 -32.36 8.52 -14.49
C ALA A 68 -31.31 8.34 -13.38
N GLY A 69 -31.00 7.10 -12.96
CA GLY A 69 -29.95 6.80 -11.99
C GLY A 69 -30.21 7.33 -10.57
N ARG A 70 -31.45 7.77 -10.27
CA ARG A 70 -31.84 8.35 -8.98
C ARG A 70 -32.14 7.27 -7.94
N LEU A 71 -31.13 6.47 -7.62
CA LEU A 71 -31.25 5.47 -6.56
C LEU A 71 -31.42 6.16 -5.19
N PRO A 72 -32.35 5.70 -4.34
CA PRO A 72 -32.48 6.18 -2.96
C PRO A 72 -31.16 6.04 -2.18
N ARG A 73 -30.87 7.00 -1.29
CA ARG A 73 -29.66 7.03 -0.44
C ARG A 73 -29.37 5.69 0.29
N PRO A 74 -30.36 4.95 0.84
CA PRO A 74 -30.08 3.64 1.45
C PRO A 74 -29.54 2.60 0.46
N ILE A 75 -29.97 2.64 -0.80
CA ILE A 75 -29.45 1.75 -1.86
C ILE A 75 -28.00 2.13 -2.19
N TRP A 76 -27.67 3.43 -2.21
CA TRP A 76 -26.28 3.89 -2.35
C TRP A 76 -25.38 3.36 -1.25
N LEU A 77 -25.80 3.46 0.01
CA LEU A 77 -25.06 2.90 1.15
C LEU A 77 -24.90 1.37 1.02
N GLY A 78 -25.97 0.64 0.70
CA GLY A 78 -25.90 -0.80 0.49
C GLY A 78 -24.94 -1.20 -0.63
N THR A 79 -24.93 -0.43 -1.72
CA THR A 79 -24.00 -0.59 -2.86
C THR A 79 -22.56 -0.35 -2.42
N GLY A 80 -22.29 0.71 -1.66
CA GLY A 80 -20.97 1.02 -1.12
C GLY A 80 -20.44 -0.08 -0.18
N LEU A 81 -21.28 -0.56 0.73
CA LEU A 81 -20.95 -1.67 1.64
C LEU A 81 -20.62 -2.96 0.89
N TYR A 82 -21.43 -3.32 -0.11
CA TYR A 82 -21.18 -4.48 -0.95
C TYR A 82 -19.85 -4.32 -1.70
N ARG A 83 -19.62 -3.17 -2.35
CA ARG A 83 -18.40 -2.91 -3.11
C ARG A 83 -17.17 -2.98 -2.23
N LEU A 84 -17.23 -2.45 -1.01
CA LEU A 84 -16.15 -2.55 -0.04
C LEU A 84 -15.89 -4.01 0.36
N ALA A 85 -16.93 -4.78 0.64
CA ALA A 85 -16.80 -6.20 1.00
C ALA A 85 -16.17 -7.02 -0.15
N VAL A 86 -16.61 -6.79 -1.40
CA VAL A 86 -16.03 -7.43 -2.59
C VAL A 86 -14.59 -6.98 -2.80
N ALA A 87 -14.29 -5.69 -2.71
CA ALA A 87 -12.94 -5.15 -2.88
C ALA A 87 -11.98 -5.78 -1.86
N LEU A 88 -12.37 -5.85 -0.58
CA LEU A 88 -11.59 -6.50 0.47
C LEU A 88 -11.45 -8.00 0.22
N GLY A 89 -12.55 -8.69 -0.10
CA GLY A 89 -12.55 -10.13 -0.37
C GLY A 89 -11.63 -10.52 -1.52
N LEU A 90 -11.71 -9.80 -2.65
CA LEU A 90 -10.85 -10.01 -3.80
C LEU A 90 -9.40 -9.63 -3.52
N ALA A 91 -9.16 -8.48 -2.87
CA ALA A 91 -7.80 -8.03 -2.57
C ALA A 91 -7.10 -9.03 -1.64
N LEU A 92 -7.76 -9.44 -0.56
CA LEU A 92 -7.23 -10.39 0.42
C LEU A 92 -7.11 -11.80 -0.16
N GLY A 93 -8.14 -12.28 -0.86
CA GLY A 93 -8.18 -13.61 -1.45
C GLY A 93 -7.16 -13.77 -2.57
N LEU A 94 -7.20 -12.92 -3.59
CA LEU A 94 -6.26 -12.97 -4.72
C LEU A 94 -4.86 -12.52 -4.33
N GLY A 95 -4.72 -11.59 -3.38
CA GLY A 95 -3.42 -11.25 -2.80
C GLY A 95 -2.75 -12.45 -2.14
N ARG A 96 -3.50 -13.23 -1.36
CA ARG A 96 -2.98 -14.45 -0.75
C ARG A 96 -2.67 -15.55 -1.78
N LEU A 97 -3.58 -15.78 -2.73
CA LEU A 97 -3.49 -16.90 -3.68
C LEU A 97 -2.51 -16.64 -4.83
N LEU A 98 -2.55 -15.46 -5.43
CA LEU A 98 -1.80 -15.12 -6.64
C LEU A 98 -0.52 -14.33 -6.34
N ASP A 99 -0.53 -13.46 -5.32
CA ASP A 99 0.64 -12.64 -5.01
C ASP A 99 1.57 -13.29 -3.98
N GLN A 100 1.06 -14.21 -3.16
CA GLN A 100 1.77 -14.78 -2.00
C GLN A 100 2.31 -13.69 -1.03
N GLU A 101 1.66 -12.52 -1.04
CA GLU A 101 2.00 -11.39 -0.19
C GLU A 101 1.08 -11.35 1.04
N PRO A 102 1.57 -10.88 2.19
CA PRO A 102 0.77 -10.79 3.39
C PRO A 102 -0.28 -9.67 3.25
N PRO A 103 -1.54 -9.89 3.69
CA PRO A 103 -2.61 -8.89 3.73
C PRO A 103 -2.20 -7.54 4.32
N GLU A 104 -1.29 -7.58 5.29
CA GLU A 104 -0.80 -6.43 6.04
C GLU A 104 -0.08 -5.40 5.15
N THR A 105 0.35 -5.78 3.95
CA THR A 105 0.99 -4.89 2.98
C THR A 105 0.01 -4.06 2.15
N MET A 106 -1.30 -4.29 2.28
CA MET A 106 -2.34 -3.55 1.55
C MET A 106 -2.65 -2.17 2.16
N GLY A 107 -1.94 -1.77 3.23
CA GLY A 107 -2.15 -0.49 3.88
C GLY A 107 -3.39 -0.42 4.78
N LEU A 108 -3.98 -1.57 5.09
CA LEU A 108 -5.18 -1.72 5.94
C LEU A 108 -4.89 -1.75 7.45
N ALA A 109 -3.62 -1.79 7.85
CA ALA A 109 -3.26 -1.84 9.26
C ALA A 109 -3.86 -0.62 10.00
N PRO A 110 -4.45 -0.78 11.20
CA PRO A 110 -5.06 0.31 11.96
C PRO A 110 -4.00 1.19 12.66
N VAL A 111 -2.88 1.40 11.98
CA VAL A 111 -1.76 2.24 12.43
C VAL A 111 -1.94 3.61 11.83
N ARG A 112 -1.82 4.65 12.66
CA ARG A 112 -1.97 6.06 12.28
C ARG A 112 -3.33 6.42 11.66
N TRP A 113 -4.34 5.55 11.74
CA TRP A 113 -5.63 5.74 11.08
C TRP A 113 -6.28 7.09 11.40
N ALA A 114 -6.25 7.51 12.67
CA ALA A 114 -6.83 8.79 13.10
C ALA A 114 -6.03 9.99 12.56
N ARG A 115 -4.69 9.93 12.63
CA ARG A 115 -3.81 11.00 12.14
C ARG A 115 -3.87 11.13 10.63
N ASP A 116 -3.63 10.02 9.92
CA ASP A 116 -3.55 9.99 8.46
C ASP A 116 -4.94 10.22 7.87
N GLY A 117 -6.00 9.61 8.43
CA GLY A 117 -7.39 9.88 8.06
C GLY A 117 -7.79 11.34 8.30
N GLY A 118 -7.47 11.91 9.47
CA GLY A 118 -7.73 13.31 9.78
C GLY A 118 -7.00 14.29 8.85
N LEU A 119 -5.73 14.02 8.52
CA LEU A 119 -5.02 14.79 7.50
C LEU A 119 -5.71 14.66 6.13
N GLY A 120 -6.17 13.47 5.77
CA GLY A 120 -6.90 13.23 4.53
C GLY A 120 -8.17 14.07 4.47
N LEU A 121 -8.96 14.06 5.54
CA LEU A 121 -10.16 14.90 5.67
C LEU A 121 -9.85 16.38 5.45
N LEU A 122 -8.76 16.88 6.05
CA LEU A 122 -8.33 18.28 5.87
C LEU A 122 -7.94 18.59 4.42
N PHE A 123 -7.20 17.70 3.75
CA PHE A 123 -6.86 17.87 2.34
C PHE A 123 -8.12 17.88 1.45
N GLY A 124 -9.02 16.92 1.63
CA GLY A 124 -10.25 16.81 0.82
C GLY A 124 -11.22 17.95 1.04
N ALA A 125 -11.53 18.24 2.31
CA ALA A 125 -12.41 19.35 2.65
C ALA A 125 -11.80 20.69 2.21
N GLY A 126 -10.51 20.93 2.50
CA GLY A 126 -9.84 22.18 2.17
C GLY A 126 -9.79 22.46 0.66
N THR A 127 -9.43 21.45 -0.14
CA THR A 127 -9.39 21.59 -1.61
C THR A 127 -10.77 21.78 -2.20
N MET A 128 -11.79 21.03 -1.75
CA MET A 128 -13.15 21.17 -2.26
C MET A 128 -13.81 22.48 -1.83
N LEU A 129 -13.59 22.94 -0.59
CA LEU A 129 -14.04 24.25 -0.15
C LEU A 129 -13.36 25.39 -0.91
N ALA A 130 -12.08 25.24 -1.28
CA ALA A 130 -11.40 26.21 -2.13
C ALA A 130 -12.03 26.28 -3.53
N VAL A 131 -12.38 25.12 -4.12
CA VAL A 131 -13.12 25.05 -5.39
C VAL A 131 -14.49 25.70 -5.26
N GLY A 132 -15.30 25.29 -4.27
CA GLY A 132 -16.63 25.85 -4.05
C GLY A 132 -16.63 27.36 -3.77
N GLY A 133 -15.69 27.83 -2.95
CA GLY A 133 -15.51 29.25 -2.67
C GLY A 133 -15.10 30.06 -3.90
N THR A 134 -14.23 29.50 -4.75
CA THR A 134 -13.83 30.13 -6.01
C THR A 134 -14.99 30.16 -7.01
N LEU A 135 -15.76 29.07 -7.11
CA LEU A 135 -16.97 29.02 -7.93
C LEU A 135 -17.99 30.08 -7.51
N LEU A 136 -18.20 30.23 -6.19
CA LEU A 136 -19.08 31.25 -5.65
C LEU A 136 -18.57 32.66 -5.97
N ALA A 137 -17.27 32.93 -5.77
CA ALA A 137 -16.66 34.24 -6.01
C ALA A 137 -16.68 34.66 -7.49
N LEU A 138 -16.58 33.70 -8.41
CA LEU A 138 -16.60 33.93 -9.85
C LEU A 138 -18.01 33.84 -10.46
N SER A 139 -19.01 33.42 -9.68
CA SER A 139 -20.38 33.33 -10.18
C SER A 139 -20.91 34.72 -10.52
N PRO A 140 -21.57 34.91 -11.68
CA PRO A 140 -22.29 36.15 -12.00
C PRO A 140 -23.38 36.49 -10.98
N ARG A 141 -23.88 35.48 -10.26
CA ARG A 141 -24.95 35.59 -9.26
C ARG A 141 -24.51 34.87 -7.98
N PRO A 142 -23.57 35.44 -7.21
CA PRO A 142 -23.01 34.79 -6.04
C PRO A 142 -24.08 34.66 -4.96
N ARG A 143 -24.72 33.49 -4.86
CA ARG A 143 -25.74 33.19 -3.87
C ARG A 143 -25.56 31.79 -3.34
N VAL A 144 -25.51 31.67 -2.02
CA VAL A 144 -25.57 30.38 -1.34
C VAL A 144 -26.99 30.18 -0.85
N GLY A 145 -27.64 29.13 -1.34
CA GLY A 145 -28.96 28.71 -0.85
C GLY A 145 -28.83 27.69 0.28
N ALA A 146 -29.86 27.61 1.12
CA ALA A 146 -30.06 26.40 1.93
C ALA A 146 -30.40 25.24 0.99
N GLY A 147 -29.76 24.09 1.21
CA GLY A 147 -30.02 22.87 0.46
C GLY A 147 -31.17 22.05 1.06
N GLY A 148 -31.57 21.01 0.34
CA GLY A 148 -32.69 20.14 0.72
C GLY A 148 -32.32 18.99 1.67
N ALA A 149 -31.04 18.77 1.96
CA ALA A 149 -30.62 17.64 2.80
C ALA A 149 -31.00 17.83 4.27
N GLY A 150 -31.84 16.93 4.79
CA GLY A 150 -32.06 16.79 6.23
C GLY A 150 -30.94 16.04 6.95
N THR A 151 -30.96 16.06 8.28
CA THR A 151 -29.93 15.43 9.14
C THR A 151 -29.73 13.94 8.85
N LEU A 152 -30.83 13.18 8.70
CA LEU A 152 -30.75 11.75 8.43
C LEU A 152 -30.14 11.46 7.05
N SER A 153 -30.53 12.20 6.02
CA SER A 153 -29.95 12.06 4.67
C SER A 153 -28.45 12.36 4.66
N PHE A 154 -28.02 13.43 5.34
CA PHE A 154 -26.62 13.77 5.45
C PHE A 154 -25.82 12.65 6.16
N ALA A 155 -26.36 12.10 7.25
CA ALA A 155 -25.73 10.98 7.95
C ALA A 155 -25.61 9.71 7.09
N VAL A 156 -26.62 9.41 6.26
CA VAL A 156 -26.55 8.29 5.30
C VAL A 156 -25.49 8.56 4.23
N ASP A 157 -25.42 9.79 3.70
CA ASP A 157 -24.43 10.15 2.69
C ASP A 157 -22.98 10.05 3.23
N VAL A 158 -22.75 10.41 4.50
CA VAL A 158 -21.46 10.22 5.17
C VAL A 158 -21.02 8.76 5.11
N LEU A 159 -21.91 7.82 5.45
CA LEU A 159 -21.59 6.39 5.40
C LEU A 159 -21.44 5.88 3.96
N ALA A 160 -22.29 6.35 3.04
CA ALA A 160 -22.26 5.96 1.65
C ALA A 160 -20.96 6.40 0.96
N PHE A 161 -20.56 7.67 1.12
CA PHE A 161 -19.30 8.17 0.55
C PHE A 161 -18.08 7.54 1.21
N LEU A 162 -18.10 7.29 2.52
CA LEU A 162 -16.98 6.63 3.19
C LEU A 162 -16.77 5.21 2.65
N THR A 163 -17.85 4.45 2.51
CA THR A 163 -17.77 3.07 1.99
C THR A 163 -17.41 3.03 0.52
N ALA A 164 -17.92 3.95 -0.30
CA ALA A 164 -17.54 4.09 -1.71
C ALA A 164 -16.06 4.44 -1.86
N ALA A 165 -15.58 5.49 -1.18
CA ALA A 165 -14.17 5.89 -1.22
C ALA A 165 -13.26 4.76 -0.72
N ALA A 166 -13.60 4.11 0.39
CA ALA A 166 -12.82 2.99 0.91
C ALA A 166 -12.75 1.81 -0.09
N ALA A 167 -13.87 1.46 -0.74
CA ALA A 167 -13.90 0.38 -1.72
C ALA A 167 -12.96 0.67 -2.90
N GLU A 168 -13.00 1.89 -3.43
CA GLU A 168 -12.15 2.32 -4.54
C GLU A 168 -10.68 2.37 -4.11
N GLU A 169 -10.36 2.95 -2.95
CA GLU A 169 -8.97 2.99 -2.48
C GLU A 169 -8.38 1.60 -2.21
N VAL A 170 -9.18 0.63 -1.73
CA VAL A 170 -8.74 -0.77 -1.60
C VAL A 170 -8.38 -1.37 -2.97
N VAL A 171 -9.23 -1.16 -3.99
CA VAL A 171 -9.01 -1.65 -5.35
C VAL A 171 -7.76 -1.02 -5.96
N PHE A 172 -7.75 0.31 -6.05
CA PHE A 172 -6.77 1.02 -6.88
C PHE A 172 -5.44 1.22 -6.15
N ARG A 173 -5.46 1.52 -4.85
CA ARG A 173 -4.23 1.83 -4.08
C ARG A 173 -3.76 0.63 -3.27
N GLY A 174 -4.68 -0.10 -2.64
CA GLY A 174 -4.36 -1.29 -1.84
C GLY A 174 -3.87 -2.46 -2.68
N TYR A 175 -4.57 -2.78 -3.77
CA TYR A 175 -4.22 -3.92 -4.64
C TYR A 175 -3.42 -3.51 -5.88
N LEU A 176 -3.99 -2.70 -6.79
CA LEU A 176 -3.40 -2.44 -8.10
C LEU A 176 -2.09 -1.65 -8.02
N GLN A 177 -2.07 -0.50 -7.33
CA GLN A 177 -0.84 0.28 -7.15
C GLN A 177 0.27 -0.58 -6.54
N ARG A 178 -0.02 -1.30 -5.46
CA ARG A 178 0.94 -2.21 -4.81
C ARG A 178 1.50 -3.25 -5.79
N LEU A 179 0.64 -3.91 -6.56
CA LEU A 179 1.01 -4.93 -7.53
C LEU A 179 1.99 -4.39 -8.60
N PHE A 180 1.70 -3.22 -9.15
CA PHE A 180 2.52 -2.59 -10.18
C PHE A 180 3.78 -1.90 -9.60
N SER A 181 3.70 -1.39 -8.36
CA SER A 181 4.84 -0.88 -7.60
C SER A 181 5.87 -1.97 -7.32
N ALA A 182 5.42 -3.16 -6.89
CA ALA A 182 6.30 -4.31 -6.70
C ALA A 182 6.92 -4.83 -8.01
N TRP A 183 6.34 -4.49 -9.17
CA TRP A 183 6.86 -4.88 -10.47
C TRP A 183 7.95 -3.97 -11.00
N LYS A 184 7.63 -2.69 -11.20
CA LYS A 184 8.54 -1.73 -11.84
C LYS A 184 8.88 -0.53 -10.96
N GLY A 185 8.30 -0.45 -9.77
CA GLY A 185 8.54 0.62 -8.81
C GLY A 185 7.37 1.59 -8.69
N PRO A 186 7.45 2.49 -7.68
CA PRO A 186 6.35 3.39 -7.31
C PRO A 186 5.76 4.20 -8.47
N ALA A 187 6.60 4.70 -9.38
CA ALA A 187 6.14 5.51 -10.50
C ALA A 187 5.17 4.73 -11.43
N VAL A 188 5.45 3.46 -11.69
CA VAL A 188 4.57 2.61 -12.52
C VAL A 188 3.30 2.24 -11.74
N GLY A 189 3.42 1.97 -10.44
CA GLY A 189 2.27 1.74 -9.57
C GLY A 189 1.30 2.91 -9.58
N ILE A 190 1.79 4.12 -9.33
CA ILE A 190 1.02 5.37 -9.36
C ILE A 190 0.37 5.56 -10.74
N ALA A 191 1.14 5.47 -11.82
CA ALA A 191 0.63 5.75 -13.16
C ALA A 191 -0.47 4.76 -13.57
N VAL A 192 -0.23 3.46 -13.40
CA VAL A 192 -1.19 2.42 -13.80
C VAL A 192 -2.45 2.47 -12.95
N SER A 193 -2.34 2.61 -11.62
CA SER A 193 -3.53 2.69 -10.76
C SER A 193 -4.37 3.93 -11.06
N SER A 194 -3.74 5.07 -11.33
CA SER A 194 -4.43 6.34 -11.64
C SER A 194 -5.12 6.31 -13.00
N VAL A 195 -4.48 5.71 -14.01
CA VAL A 195 -5.10 5.52 -15.33
C VAL A 195 -6.27 4.55 -15.25
N LEU A 196 -6.12 3.42 -14.54
CA LEU A 196 -7.22 2.47 -14.35
C LEU A 196 -8.38 3.08 -13.57
N PHE A 197 -8.09 3.92 -12.57
CA PHE A 197 -9.08 4.69 -11.83
C PHE A 197 -9.89 5.60 -12.77
N ALA A 198 -9.22 6.38 -13.60
CA ALA A 198 -9.87 7.22 -14.61
C ALA A 198 -10.69 6.40 -15.62
N VAL A 199 -10.13 5.31 -16.16
CA VAL A 199 -10.82 4.42 -17.10
C VAL A 199 -12.10 3.86 -16.48
N PHE A 200 -12.09 3.49 -15.20
CA PHE A 200 -13.28 2.97 -14.52
C PHE A 200 -14.42 4.01 -14.46
N HIS A 201 -14.10 5.30 -14.52
CA HIS A 201 -15.06 6.41 -14.49
C HIS A 201 -15.57 6.80 -15.89
N MET A 202 -15.13 6.17 -16.99
CA MET A 202 -15.60 6.52 -18.34
C MET A 202 -17.09 6.21 -18.57
N TRP A 203 -17.69 5.39 -17.70
CA TRP A 203 -19.12 5.07 -17.73
C TRP A 203 -19.96 5.98 -16.83
N ASN A 204 -19.35 6.99 -16.20
CA ASN A 204 -20.10 7.94 -15.40
C ASN A 204 -20.92 8.87 -16.30
N PRO A 205 -22.11 9.32 -15.85
CA PRO A 205 -22.91 10.28 -16.59
C PRO A 205 -22.13 11.56 -16.88
N HIS A 206 -22.36 12.14 -18.06
CA HIS A 206 -21.79 13.44 -18.45
C HIS A 206 -20.26 13.53 -18.45
N ILE A 207 -19.55 12.38 -18.53
CA ILE A 207 -18.09 12.38 -18.58
C ILE A 207 -17.56 13.21 -19.76
N THR A 208 -16.52 13.99 -19.50
CA THR A 208 -15.80 14.77 -20.51
C THR A 208 -14.32 14.39 -20.53
N PRO A 209 -13.55 14.71 -21.59
CA PRO A 209 -12.11 14.49 -21.59
C PRO A 209 -11.39 15.18 -20.44
N LEU A 210 -11.81 16.40 -20.06
CA LEU A 210 -11.24 17.13 -18.93
C LEU A 210 -11.57 16.47 -17.59
N ALA A 211 -12.80 16.00 -17.42
CA ALA A 211 -13.18 15.21 -16.25
C ALA A 211 -12.31 13.95 -16.11
N LEU A 212 -12.07 13.22 -17.20
CA LEU A 212 -11.22 12.02 -17.19
C LEU A 212 -9.78 12.35 -16.78
N VAL A 213 -9.23 13.47 -17.25
CA VAL A 213 -7.90 13.96 -16.84
C VAL A 213 -7.88 14.28 -15.35
N ASN A 214 -8.89 14.99 -14.84
CA ASN A 214 -8.97 15.36 -13.43
C ASN A 214 -9.17 14.15 -12.51
N ILE A 215 -9.99 13.18 -12.90
CA ILE A 215 -10.11 11.90 -12.18
C ILE A 215 -8.76 11.18 -12.18
N GLY A 216 -8.01 11.21 -13.28
CA GLY A 216 -6.63 10.70 -13.32
C GLY A 216 -5.67 11.46 -12.39
N LEU A 217 -5.79 12.78 -12.27
CA LEU A 217 -4.99 13.60 -11.35
C LEU A 217 -5.34 13.34 -9.88
N ALA A 218 -6.63 13.20 -9.55
CA ALA A 218 -7.08 12.71 -8.23
C ALA A 218 -6.53 11.31 -7.96
N GLY A 219 -6.57 10.45 -9.00
CA GLY A 219 -5.77 9.26 -9.21
C GLY A 219 -4.39 9.32 -8.54
N VAL A 220 -3.57 10.22 -9.07
CA VAL A 220 -2.18 10.45 -8.67
C VAL A 220 -2.08 11.02 -7.26
N ALA A 221 -2.95 11.96 -6.87
CA ALA A 221 -2.93 12.55 -5.53
C ALA A 221 -3.14 11.49 -4.44
N PHE A 222 -4.16 10.64 -4.59
CA PHE A 222 -4.43 9.55 -3.65
C PHE A 222 -3.32 8.48 -3.68
N ALA A 223 -2.75 8.20 -4.85
CA ALA A 223 -1.61 7.29 -4.96
C ALA A 223 -0.35 7.82 -4.22
N LEU A 224 -0.06 9.12 -4.32
CA LEU A 224 1.03 9.76 -3.57
C LEU A 224 0.77 9.79 -2.06
N ALA A 225 -0.49 9.95 -1.64
CA ALA A 225 -0.87 9.83 -0.24
C ALA A 225 -0.46 8.45 0.33
N VAL A 226 -0.75 7.37 -0.40
CA VAL A 226 -0.33 6.01 -0.01
C VAL A 226 1.19 5.81 -0.12
N GLU A 227 1.85 6.37 -1.13
CA GLU A 227 3.33 6.30 -1.23
C GLU A 227 4.06 7.08 -0.13
N TRP A 228 3.38 8.00 0.56
CA TRP A 228 3.93 8.66 1.74
C TRP A 228 3.71 7.83 3.00
N THR A 229 2.46 7.42 3.27
CA THR A 229 2.09 6.80 4.56
C THR A 229 2.31 5.28 4.59
N GLY A 230 2.20 4.61 3.45
CA GLY A 230 2.09 3.15 3.37
C GLY A 230 0.75 2.62 3.89
N THR A 231 -0.24 3.49 4.11
CA THR A 231 -1.58 3.16 4.60
C THR A 231 -2.65 3.78 3.70
N LEU A 232 -3.85 3.20 3.67
CA LEU A 232 -4.95 3.73 2.87
C LEU A 232 -5.66 4.92 3.52
N TRP A 233 -5.49 5.13 4.83
CA TRP A 233 -6.28 6.09 5.61
C TRP A 233 -6.21 7.53 5.09
N LEU A 234 -5.04 8.01 4.68
CA LEU A 234 -4.86 9.35 4.12
C LEU A 234 -5.61 9.49 2.79
N ALA A 235 -5.46 8.52 1.89
CA ALA A 235 -6.11 8.51 0.58
C ALA A 235 -7.63 8.39 0.72
N THR A 236 -8.11 7.47 1.56
CA THR A 236 -9.54 7.30 1.83
C THR A 236 -10.14 8.54 2.48
N GLY A 237 -9.47 9.15 3.46
CA GLY A 237 -9.93 10.39 4.09
C GLY A 237 -10.00 11.55 3.09
N TYR A 238 -9.00 11.69 2.22
CA TYR A 238 -8.99 12.70 1.16
C TYR A 238 -10.14 12.48 0.19
N HIS A 239 -10.23 11.30 -0.40
CA HIS A 239 -11.28 10.95 -1.36
C HIS A 239 -12.69 11.09 -0.74
N PHE A 240 -12.91 10.54 0.45
CA PHE A 240 -14.18 10.67 1.17
C PHE A 240 -14.57 12.13 1.40
N ALA A 241 -13.65 12.96 1.92
CA ALA A 241 -13.96 14.36 2.19
C ALA A 241 -14.19 15.16 0.89
N TRP A 242 -13.48 14.86 -0.19
CA TRP A 242 -13.73 15.46 -1.49
C TRP A 242 -15.18 15.24 -1.93
N ASN A 243 -15.63 13.98 -1.93
CA ASN A 243 -16.99 13.62 -2.36
C ASN A 243 -18.07 14.17 -1.42
N LEU A 244 -17.86 14.04 -0.11
CA LEU A 244 -18.81 14.51 0.90
C LEU A 244 -19.00 16.03 0.81
N PHE A 245 -17.91 16.79 0.68
CA PHE A 245 -17.99 18.24 0.59
C PHE A 245 -18.57 18.69 -0.74
N GLN A 246 -18.22 18.04 -1.86
CA GLN A 246 -18.79 18.36 -3.17
C GLN A 246 -20.30 18.15 -3.20
N GLY A 247 -20.76 16.94 -2.83
CA GLY A 247 -22.16 16.57 -2.89
C GLY A 247 -22.96 17.03 -1.67
N SER A 248 -22.77 16.38 -0.52
CA SER A 248 -23.63 16.54 0.64
C SER A 248 -23.47 17.87 1.38
N VAL A 249 -22.32 18.55 1.26
CA VAL A 249 -22.15 19.89 1.86
C VAL A 249 -22.53 20.98 0.86
N LEU A 250 -21.90 21.02 -0.30
CA LEU A 250 -22.03 22.13 -1.26
C LEU A 250 -23.18 21.96 -2.28
N GLY A 251 -23.78 20.77 -2.37
CA GLY A 251 -24.90 20.50 -3.29
C GLY A 251 -24.48 20.49 -4.76
N LEU A 252 -23.21 20.19 -5.05
CA LEU A 252 -22.67 20.14 -6.40
C LEU A 252 -22.73 18.68 -6.93
N PRO A 253 -22.85 18.48 -8.26
CA PRO A 253 -22.84 17.13 -8.81
C PRO A 253 -21.54 16.40 -8.46
N VAL A 254 -21.61 15.13 -8.06
CA VAL A 254 -20.46 14.26 -7.76
C VAL A 254 -20.29 13.26 -8.88
N SER A 255 -19.20 13.38 -9.65
CA SER A 255 -18.89 12.50 -10.77
C SER A 255 -20.06 12.31 -11.76
N GLY A 256 -20.74 13.42 -12.09
CA GLY A 256 -21.90 13.44 -12.98
C GLY A 256 -23.24 13.12 -12.36
N MET A 257 -23.28 12.81 -11.06
CA MET A 257 -24.55 12.56 -10.37
C MET A 257 -25.01 13.75 -9.57
N ALA A 258 -26.27 14.13 -9.74
CA ALA A 258 -26.88 15.20 -8.95
C ALA A 258 -26.96 14.81 -7.47
N TRP A 259 -26.71 15.79 -6.60
CA TRP A 259 -26.76 15.60 -5.15
C TRP A 259 -27.49 16.76 -4.48
N GLU A 260 -28.36 16.44 -3.53
CA GLU A 260 -28.95 17.45 -2.65
C GLU A 260 -28.06 17.59 -1.42
N GLY A 261 -27.41 18.74 -1.28
CA GLY A 261 -26.54 19.06 -0.16
C GLY A 261 -27.23 19.83 0.97
N LEU A 262 -26.46 20.19 1.99
CA LEU A 262 -26.84 21.14 3.04
C LEU A 262 -26.91 22.58 2.50
N LEU A 263 -26.07 22.88 1.52
CA LEU A 263 -26.06 24.13 0.77
C LEU A 263 -26.39 23.85 -0.70
N THR A 264 -26.83 24.89 -1.40
CA THR A 264 -26.96 24.89 -2.86
C THR A 264 -26.07 25.99 -3.41
N LEU A 265 -24.94 25.61 -4.00
CA LEU A 265 -24.03 26.55 -4.66
C LEU A 265 -24.47 26.84 -6.11
N PRO A 266 -24.10 28.03 -6.63
CA PRO A 266 -24.39 28.37 -8.02
C PRO A 266 -23.60 27.47 -8.97
N THR A 267 -24.29 26.95 -9.97
CA THR A 267 -23.70 26.20 -11.10
C THR A 267 -23.80 26.98 -12.41
N ASP A 268 -24.33 28.21 -12.35
CA ASP A 268 -24.41 29.16 -13.46
C ASP A 268 -23.04 29.80 -13.71
N GLY A 269 -22.29 29.21 -14.62
CA GLY A 269 -20.98 29.69 -15.04
C GLY A 269 -20.46 28.88 -16.22
N PRO A 270 -19.33 29.29 -16.83
CA PRO A 270 -18.73 28.56 -17.93
C PRO A 270 -18.44 27.11 -17.54
N ALA A 271 -18.85 26.15 -18.37
CA ALA A 271 -18.66 24.72 -18.10
C ALA A 271 -17.18 24.34 -17.89
N LEU A 272 -16.24 25.07 -18.49
CA LEU A 272 -14.80 24.89 -18.24
C LEU A 272 -14.38 25.23 -16.81
N LEU A 273 -15.11 26.07 -16.09
CA LEU A 273 -14.84 26.41 -14.69
C LEU A 273 -15.66 25.54 -13.73
N THR A 274 -16.95 25.40 -13.99
CA THR A 274 -17.90 24.67 -13.14
C THR A 274 -17.84 23.15 -13.33
N GLY A 275 -17.30 22.70 -14.46
CA GLY A 275 -17.34 21.32 -14.93
C GLY A 275 -18.71 20.87 -15.47
N GLY A 276 -19.66 21.80 -15.63
CA GLY A 276 -20.97 21.54 -16.21
C GLY A 276 -21.75 20.46 -15.44
N SER A 277 -22.47 19.60 -16.17
CA SER A 277 -23.26 18.51 -15.58
C SER A 277 -22.42 17.45 -14.88
N PHE A 278 -21.11 17.36 -15.14
CA PHE A 278 -20.22 16.46 -14.41
C PHE A 278 -19.97 16.95 -12.97
N GLY A 279 -20.10 18.27 -12.73
CA GLY A 279 -19.71 18.92 -11.49
C GLY A 279 -18.25 19.38 -11.50
N PRO A 280 -17.75 19.97 -10.40
CA PRO A 280 -16.46 20.67 -10.35
C PRO A 280 -15.26 19.84 -10.84
N GLU A 281 -15.33 18.52 -10.69
CA GLU A 281 -14.34 17.55 -11.19
C GLU A 281 -14.13 17.63 -12.71
N GLY A 282 -15.11 18.13 -13.47
CA GLY A 282 -15.00 18.35 -14.90
C GLY A 282 -14.38 19.69 -15.30
N GLY A 283 -14.02 20.55 -14.33
CA GLY A 283 -13.57 21.92 -14.56
C GLY A 283 -12.08 22.15 -14.30
N LEU A 284 -11.58 23.29 -14.79
CA LEU A 284 -10.18 23.73 -14.63
C LEU A 284 -9.84 24.09 -13.18
N LEU A 285 -10.82 24.44 -12.36
CA LEU A 285 -10.59 24.68 -10.93
C LEU A 285 -10.16 23.41 -10.22
N ALA A 286 -10.81 22.28 -10.49
CA ALA A 286 -10.38 20.97 -10.00
C ALA A 286 -8.96 20.64 -10.49
N THR A 287 -8.66 20.88 -11.78
CA THR A 287 -7.30 20.69 -12.32
C THR A 287 -6.26 21.46 -11.51
N ALA A 288 -6.50 22.75 -11.26
CA ALA A 288 -5.58 23.62 -10.54
C ALA A 288 -5.35 23.14 -9.10
N VAL A 289 -6.41 22.88 -8.33
CA VAL A 289 -6.26 22.44 -6.92
C VAL A 289 -5.62 21.05 -6.83
N LEU A 290 -5.92 20.14 -7.77
CA LEU A 290 -5.31 18.82 -7.80
C LEU A 290 -3.82 18.93 -8.07
N LEU A 291 -3.39 19.70 -9.08
CA LEU A 291 -1.98 19.96 -9.36
C LEU A 291 -1.24 20.59 -8.17
N LEU A 292 -1.86 21.58 -7.51
CA LEU A 292 -1.31 22.19 -6.29
C LEU A 292 -1.18 21.16 -5.15
N SER A 293 -2.15 20.25 -5.00
CA SER A 293 -2.09 19.19 -3.98
C SER A 293 -0.94 18.19 -4.23
N LEU A 294 -0.52 17.99 -5.49
CA LEU A 294 0.58 17.08 -5.82
C LEU A 294 1.93 17.54 -5.25
N ILE A 295 2.16 18.85 -5.11
CA ILE A 295 3.44 19.42 -4.67
C ILE A 295 3.81 18.96 -3.23
N PRO A 296 3.00 19.24 -2.19
CA PRO A 296 3.32 18.79 -0.84
C PRO A 296 3.32 17.26 -0.74
N LEU A 297 2.37 16.57 -1.38
CA LEU A 297 2.31 15.11 -1.38
C LEU A 297 3.60 14.49 -1.96
N ARG A 298 4.07 14.99 -3.11
CA ARG A 298 5.31 14.53 -3.73
C ARG A 298 6.53 14.85 -2.85
N ALA A 299 6.58 16.01 -2.22
CA ALA A 299 7.68 16.35 -1.31
C ALA A 299 7.73 15.39 -0.11
N LEU A 300 6.58 15.06 0.46
CA LEU A 300 6.44 14.15 1.59
C LEU A 300 6.84 12.71 1.24
N THR A 301 6.57 12.24 0.02
CA THR A 301 7.02 10.90 -0.41
C THR A 301 8.54 10.71 -0.36
N ARG A 302 9.37 11.78 -0.33
CA ARG A 302 10.82 11.65 -0.21
C ARG A 302 11.25 11.03 1.13
N ARG A 303 10.40 11.14 2.16
CA ARG A 303 10.65 10.56 3.48
C ARG A 303 9.53 9.58 3.80
N PRO A 304 9.75 8.25 3.67
CA PRO A 304 8.71 7.27 3.96
C PRO A 304 8.23 7.43 5.40
N ALA A 305 6.91 7.55 5.61
CA ALA A 305 6.36 7.74 6.95
C ALA A 305 6.36 6.45 7.78
N THR A 306 6.53 5.29 7.12
CA THR A 306 6.58 3.97 7.75
C THR A 306 7.68 3.10 7.14
N VAL A 307 8.21 2.17 7.92
CA VAL A 307 9.17 1.16 7.44
C VAL A 307 8.54 0.19 6.41
N ALA A 308 7.22 0.04 6.43
CA ALA A 308 6.50 -0.80 5.46
C ALA A 308 6.62 -0.26 4.02
N ILE A 309 6.46 1.05 3.82
CA ILE A 309 6.64 1.64 2.49
C ILE A 309 8.12 1.68 2.08
N ALA A 310 9.04 1.82 3.04
CA ALA A 310 10.46 1.70 2.78
C ALA A 310 10.81 0.30 2.25
N LEU A 311 10.27 -0.76 2.88
CA LEU A 311 10.41 -2.13 2.39
C LEU A 311 9.92 -2.30 0.96
N GLN A 312 8.73 -1.79 0.64
CA GLN A 312 8.15 -1.92 -0.70
C GLN A 312 9.05 -1.28 -1.76
N ARG A 313 9.61 -0.11 -1.47
CA ARG A 313 10.55 0.59 -2.36
C ARG A 313 11.86 -0.17 -2.51
N GLN A 314 12.44 -0.63 -1.41
CA GLN A 314 13.66 -1.44 -1.40
C GLN A 314 13.47 -2.72 -2.21
N ARG A 315 12.36 -3.43 -2.02
CA ARG A 315 12.02 -4.66 -2.77
C ARG A 315 11.89 -4.39 -4.25
N ALA A 316 11.13 -3.36 -4.63
CA ALA A 316 10.99 -2.98 -6.03
C ALA A 316 12.35 -2.63 -6.66
N GLN A 317 13.27 -2.02 -5.91
CA GLN A 317 14.62 -1.73 -6.39
C GLN A 317 15.46 -2.99 -6.60
N VAL A 318 15.52 -3.86 -5.59
CA VAL A 318 16.33 -5.08 -5.63
C VAL A 318 15.78 -6.07 -6.66
N GLU A 319 14.48 -6.35 -6.65
CA GLU A 319 13.85 -7.33 -7.54
C GLU A 319 13.86 -6.92 -9.02
N ARG A 320 14.07 -5.63 -9.34
CA ARG A 320 14.34 -5.19 -10.72
C ARG A 320 15.67 -5.72 -11.25
N GLN A 321 16.66 -5.88 -10.37
CA GLN A 321 18.00 -6.34 -10.72
C GLN A 321 18.11 -7.86 -10.59
N THR A 322 17.51 -8.44 -9.55
CA THR A 322 17.68 -9.86 -9.20
C THR A 322 16.53 -10.76 -9.65
N GLY A 323 15.41 -10.18 -10.09
CA GLY A 323 14.13 -10.88 -10.19
C GLY A 323 13.44 -11.05 -8.82
N PRO A 324 12.23 -11.63 -8.78
CA PRO A 324 11.48 -11.84 -7.53
C PRO A 324 12.28 -12.68 -6.54
N LEU A 325 12.26 -12.27 -5.28
CA LEU A 325 12.95 -12.96 -4.20
C LEU A 325 11.94 -13.61 -3.24
N PRO A 326 12.32 -14.68 -2.54
CA PRO A 326 11.56 -15.21 -1.43
C PRO A 326 11.18 -14.12 -0.42
N TYR A 327 9.92 -14.13 -0.01
CA TYR A 327 9.37 -13.25 1.00
C TYR A 327 8.60 -14.08 2.03
N ARG A 328 8.87 -13.88 3.32
CA ARG A 328 8.12 -14.54 4.40
C ARG A 328 7.68 -13.53 5.44
N HIS A 329 6.43 -13.66 5.90
CA HIS A 329 5.87 -12.85 6.97
C HIS A 329 5.71 -13.69 8.24
N HIS A 330 6.12 -13.13 9.37
CA HIS A 330 6.00 -13.74 10.69
C HIS A 330 5.22 -12.83 11.62
N SER A 331 4.25 -13.40 12.35
CA SER A 331 3.53 -12.72 13.42
C SER A 331 3.99 -13.27 14.76
N LEU A 332 4.61 -12.43 15.59
CA LEU A 332 5.20 -12.81 16.86
C LEU A 332 4.48 -12.09 18.01
N ARG A 333 4.03 -12.85 19.00
CA ARG A 333 3.62 -12.29 20.29
C ARG A 333 4.85 -12.16 21.18
N VAL A 334 5.04 -10.98 21.74
CA VAL A 334 6.23 -10.61 22.52
C VAL A 334 5.82 -9.88 23.79
N GLY A 335 6.69 -9.94 24.81
CA GLY A 335 6.54 -9.23 26.06
C GLY A 335 6.80 -7.72 25.93
N PRO A 336 6.36 -6.92 26.91
CA PRO A 336 6.46 -5.46 26.86
C PRO A 336 7.89 -4.93 26.71
N ARG A 337 8.87 -5.56 27.37
CA ARG A 337 10.28 -5.14 27.32
C ARG A 337 10.84 -5.19 25.89
N PHE A 338 10.79 -6.37 25.26
CA PHE A 338 11.28 -6.53 23.88
C PHE A 338 10.49 -5.66 22.89
N PHE A 339 9.18 -5.52 23.09
CA PHE A 339 8.36 -4.66 22.24
C PHE A 339 8.78 -3.20 22.32
N GLN A 340 9.05 -2.69 23.52
CA GLN A 340 9.53 -1.33 23.75
C GLN A 340 10.94 -1.14 23.16
N ASP A 341 11.86 -2.08 23.38
CA ASP A 341 13.21 -2.02 22.79
C ASP A 341 13.17 -2.01 21.25
N ALA A 342 12.32 -2.86 20.65
CA ALA A 342 12.12 -2.88 19.21
C ALA A 342 11.50 -1.57 18.71
N ARG A 343 10.51 -1.04 19.43
CA ARG A 343 9.87 0.25 19.14
C ARG A 343 10.89 1.39 19.19
N ASP A 344 11.74 1.44 20.20
CA ASP A 344 12.75 2.49 20.36
C ASP A 344 13.84 2.39 19.29
N SER A 345 14.30 1.18 18.98
CA SER A 345 15.25 0.93 17.88
C SER A 345 14.71 1.38 16.51
N ILE A 346 13.42 1.16 16.25
CA ILE A 346 12.78 1.46 14.95
C ILE A 346 12.30 2.91 14.86
N LEU A 347 11.67 3.45 15.91
CA LEU A 347 11.05 4.78 15.90
C LEU A 347 11.99 5.89 16.38
N ASN A 348 12.84 5.63 17.38
CA ASN A 348 13.53 6.68 18.13
C ASN A 348 15.05 6.73 17.85
N HIS A 349 15.71 5.59 17.61
CA HIS A 349 17.17 5.52 17.73
C HIS A 349 18.02 5.55 16.46
N GLY A 350 17.49 5.56 15.23
CA GLY A 350 18.45 5.38 14.14
C GLY A 350 18.10 5.73 12.72
N ASN A 351 17.03 6.47 12.42
CA ASN A 351 16.74 6.82 11.02
C ASN A 351 16.75 5.54 10.14
N ARG A 352 16.34 4.39 10.71
CA ARG A 352 16.50 3.06 10.10
C ARG A 352 15.24 2.72 9.34
N GLU A 353 15.40 2.26 8.12
CA GLU A 353 14.31 1.82 7.25
C GLU A 353 14.08 0.31 7.30
N GLY A 354 14.96 -0.44 7.96
CA GLY A 354 14.95 -1.91 8.08
C GLY A 354 16.33 -2.37 8.57
N GLU A 355 16.62 -3.67 8.46
CA GLU A 355 17.98 -4.19 8.66
C GLU A 355 18.42 -5.11 7.51
N VAL A 356 19.74 -5.30 7.41
CA VAL A 356 20.38 -6.35 6.62
C VAL A 356 20.95 -7.39 7.57
N VAL A 357 20.69 -8.66 7.29
CA VAL A 357 21.32 -9.81 7.94
C VAL A 357 22.31 -10.39 6.94
N LEU A 358 23.56 -10.48 7.37
CA LEU A 358 24.70 -10.78 6.53
C LEU A 358 25.03 -12.26 6.61
N VAL A 359 24.93 -12.96 5.47
CA VAL A 359 25.45 -14.31 5.29
C VAL A 359 26.82 -14.17 4.63
N LEU A 360 27.83 -13.86 5.44
CA LEU A 360 29.20 -13.67 4.95
C LEU A 360 29.87 -15.02 4.80
N ARG A 361 30.26 -15.37 3.58
CA ARG A 361 30.79 -16.69 3.23
C ARG A 361 32.25 -16.58 2.81
N ARG A 362 33.08 -17.49 3.32
CA ARG A 362 34.44 -17.68 2.84
C ARG A 362 34.47 -18.57 1.57
N PRO A 363 35.56 -18.55 0.80
CA PRO A 363 35.73 -19.43 -0.36
C PRO A 363 35.64 -20.94 -0.03
N ASP A 364 35.96 -21.33 1.21
CA ASP A 364 35.84 -22.70 1.73
C ASP A 364 34.39 -23.10 2.09
N GLY A 365 33.43 -22.17 1.96
CA GLY A 365 32.01 -22.41 2.21
C GLY A 365 31.55 -22.15 3.65
N LEU A 366 32.46 -21.80 4.55
CA LEU A 366 32.11 -21.46 5.94
C LEU A 366 31.38 -20.11 6.01
N VAL A 367 30.44 -20.00 6.94
CA VAL A 367 29.62 -18.82 7.21
C VAL A 367 30.06 -18.16 8.52
N LEU A 368 30.17 -16.85 8.50
CA LEU A 368 30.58 -16.06 9.67
C LEU A 368 29.42 -15.83 10.63
N LEU A 369 29.66 -16.10 11.92
CA LEU A 369 28.83 -15.66 13.04
C LEU A 369 29.63 -14.70 13.93
N HIS A 370 28.93 -13.80 14.62
CA HIS A 370 29.50 -12.91 15.63
C HIS A 370 28.90 -13.15 17.02
N ASN A 371 29.57 -12.67 18.05
CA ASN A 371 29.08 -12.55 19.43
C ASN A 371 29.31 -11.11 19.92
N LYS A 372 28.41 -10.62 20.78
CA LYS A 372 28.53 -9.30 21.43
C LYS A 372 28.60 -9.44 22.94
N SER A 373 29.31 -8.53 23.61
CA SER A 373 29.60 -8.59 25.05
C SER A 373 28.39 -8.63 25.98
N PHE A 374 27.24 -8.20 25.50
CA PHE A 374 25.99 -8.16 26.27
C PHE A 374 25.06 -9.34 25.97
N TYR A 375 25.46 -10.26 25.09
CA TYR A 375 24.72 -11.52 24.88
C TYR A 375 24.98 -12.49 26.03
N PRO A 376 24.09 -13.48 26.25
CA PRO A 376 24.42 -14.62 27.09
C PRO A 376 25.69 -15.34 26.56
N ASP A 377 26.43 -15.97 27.48
CA ASP A 377 27.68 -16.63 27.15
C ASP A 377 27.50 -17.70 26.05
N GLY A 378 28.44 -17.72 25.10
CA GLY A 378 28.46 -18.68 24.00
C GLY A 378 27.47 -18.41 22.86
N VAL A 379 26.63 -17.38 22.94
CA VAL A 379 25.62 -17.08 21.92
C VAL A 379 26.26 -16.45 20.68
N HIS A 380 26.21 -17.15 19.55
CA HIS A 380 26.66 -16.64 18.26
C HIS A 380 25.47 -16.52 17.30
N ARG A 381 25.52 -15.53 16.40
CA ARG A 381 24.51 -15.33 15.37
C ARG A 381 25.06 -14.69 14.11
N LEU A 382 24.30 -14.74 13.03
CA LEU A 382 24.59 -13.98 11.81
C LEU A 382 24.70 -12.48 12.12
N PRO A 383 25.74 -11.78 11.61
CA PRO A 383 25.87 -10.33 11.70
C PRO A 383 24.67 -9.60 11.10
N SER A 384 24.36 -8.41 11.62
CA SER A 384 23.24 -7.64 11.06
C SER A 384 23.27 -6.19 11.50
N GLY A 385 22.94 -5.30 10.56
CA GLY A 385 22.94 -3.87 10.82
C GLY A 385 21.81 -3.12 10.13
N GLY A 386 21.63 -1.85 10.51
CA GLY A 386 20.47 -1.05 10.13
C GLY A 386 20.62 -0.43 8.75
N ILE A 387 19.55 -0.44 7.95
CA ILE A 387 19.52 0.30 6.67
C ILE A 387 19.19 1.75 6.99
N ARG A 388 20.10 2.69 6.71
CA ARG A 388 19.90 4.13 6.95
C ARG A 388 18.87 4.72 5.98
N ARG A 389 18.18 5.81 6.34
CA ARG A 389 17.22 6.47 5.43
C ARG A 389 17.86 6.84 4.09
N GLY A 390 17.22 6.44 3.00
CA GLY A 390 17.72 6.67 1.64
C GLY A 390 18.93 5.80 1.24
N GLU A 391 19.45 4.96 2.13
CA GLU A 391 20.50 3.99 1.84
C GLU A 391 19.91 2.79 1.08
N THR A 392 20.60 2.33 0.04
CA THR A 392 20.18 1.12 -0.67
C THR A 392 20.55 -0.13 0.15
N VAL A 393 19.78 -1.21 -0.01
CA VAL A 393 20.04 -2.49 0.69
C VAL A 393 21.49 -2.97 0.48
N LEU A 394 22.00 -2.88 -0.76
CA LEU A 394 23.35 -3.33 -1.09
C LEU A 394 24.44 -2.41 -0.50
N ALA A 395 24.17 -1.11 -0.40
CA ALA A 395 25.07 -0.16 0.26
C ALA A 395 25.15 -0.43 1.77
N ALA A 396 24.01 -0.72 2.41
CA ALA A 396 23.97 -1.12 3.81
C ALA A 396 24.79 -2.41 4.04
N VAL A 397 24.70 -3.41 3.16
CA VAL A 397 25.52 -4.63 3.26
C VAL A 397 27.01 -4.32 3.22
N ALA A 398 27.47 -3.53 2.25
CA ALA A 398 28.88 -3.17 2.13
C ALA A 398 29.39 -2.45 3.38
N ARG A 399 28.60 -1.50 3.89
CA ARG A 399 28.93 -0.72 5.08
C ARG A 399 28.96 -1.56 6.35
N GLU A 400 27.88 -2.29 6.63
CA GLU A 400 27.76 -3.11 7.85
C GLU A 400 28.79 -4.24 7.87
N THR A 401 29.17 -4.78 6.70
CA THR A 401 30.27 -5.74 6.61
C THR A 401 31.59 -5.10 7.05
N ALA A 402 31.90 -3.91 6.55
CA ALA A 402 33.14 -3.21 6.89
C ALA A 402 33.17 -2.69 8.33
N GLU A 403 32.06 -2.15 8.84
CA GLU A 403 31.91 -1.63 10.22
C GLU A 403 31.97 -2.78 11.25
N GLU A 404 31.23 -3.88 11.04
CA GLU A 404 31.17 -4.97 12.02
C GLU A 404 32.36 -5.94 11.96
N THR A 405 32.99 -6.12 10.79
CA THR A 405 33.98 -7.20 10.58
C THR A 405 35.32 -6.74 10.02
N GLY A 406 35.44 -5.50 9.56
CA GLY A 406 36.63 -5.02 8.83
C GLY A 406 36.81 -5.63 7.43
N LEU A 407 35.93 -6.55 7.01
CA LEU A 407 36.01 -7.24 5.72
C LEU A 407 35.31 -6.47 4.61
N VAL A 408 35.62 -6.82 3.36
CA VAL A 408 34.99 -6.24 2.16
C VAL A 408 34.04 -7.26 1.53
N ALA A 409 32.76 -6.91 1.46
CA ALA A 409 31.74 -7.73 0.81
C ALA A 409 31.94 -7.75 -0.72
N ARG A 410 32.09 -8.95 -1.28
CA ARG A 410 32.18 -9.21 -2.73
C ARG A 410 31.02 -10.10 -3.18
N ASN A 411 30.75 -10.13 -4.48
CA ASN A 411 29.71 -11.00 -5.07
C ASN A 411 28.37 -10.95 -4.32
N VAL A 412 27.95 -9.74 -3.93
CA VAL A 412 26.78 -9.51 -3.06
C VAL A 412 25.49 -9.98 -3.74
N ARG A 413 24.75 -10.85 -3.06
CA ARG A 413 23.57 -11.56 -3.56
C ARG A 413 22.42 -11.52 -2.55
N PRO A 414 21.35 -10.78 -2.84
CA PRO A 414 20.13 -10.82 -2.04
C PRO A 414 19.48 -12.21 -2.07
N LEU A 415 19.22 -12.78 -0.89
CA LEU A 415 18.59 -14.11 -0.74
C LEU A 415 17.08 -14.01 -0.59
N GLY A 416 16.58 -12.99 0.11
CA GLY A 416 15.15 -12.81 0.39
C GLY A 416 14.87 -11.82 1.50
N VAL A 417 13.60 -11.70 1.86
CA VAL A 417 13.13 -10.78 2.91
C VAL A 417 12.29 -11.52 3.94
N LEU A 418 12.60 -11.27 5.21
CA LEU A 418 11.73 -11.57 6.32
C LEU A 418 11.03 -10.29 6.79
N SER A 419 9.72 -10.37 7.00
CA SER A 419 8.93 -9.29 7.60
C SER A 419 8.25 -9.78 8.86
N TYR A 420 8.01 -8.86 9.78
CA TYR A 420 7.57 -9.18 11.13
C TYR A 420 6.42 -8.27 11.55
N ARG A 421 5.41 -8.87 12.16
CA ARG A 421 4.42 -8.18 12.99
C ARG A 421 4.65 -8.56 14.43
N LEU A 422 5.18 -7.65 15.23
CA LEU A 422 5.36 -7.85 16.66
C LEU A 422 4.09 -7.37 17.36
N TRP A 423 3.50 -8.20 18.21
CA TRP A 423 2.29 -7.90 18.97
C TRP A 423 2.59 -7.86 20.46
N CYS A 424 2.18 -6.77 21.12
CA CYS A 424 2.18 -6.64 22.58
C CYS A 424 0.79 -6.16 23.02
N GLY A 425 -0.02 -7.07 23.56
CA GLY A 425 -1.43 -6.80 23.85
C GLY A 425 -2.21 -6.44 22.58
N ARG A 426 -2.73 -5.20 22.52
CA ARG A 426 -3.45 -4.65 21.35
C ARG A 426 -2.56 -3.84 20.42
N GLU A 427 -1.33 -3.53 20.83
CA GLU A 427 -0.39 -2.77 20.03
C GLU A 427 0.36 -3.69 19.06
N SER A 428 0.77 -3.13 17.92
CA SER A 428 1.65 -3.85 16.99
C SER A 428 2.70 -2.96 16.37
N LEU A 429 3.80 -3.59 15.95
CA LEU A 429 4.91 -2.95 15.26
C LEU A 429 5.27 -3.78 14.02
N PHE A 430 5.56 -3.09 12.91
CA PHE A 430 6.08 -3.73 11.70
C PHE A 430 7.58 -3.54 11.60
N PHE A 431 8.29 -4.57 11.15
CA PHE A 431 9.72 -4.51 10.85
C PHE A 431 10.09 -5.50 9.75
N HIS A 432 11.28 -5.38 9.17
CA HIS A 432 11.79 -6.31 8.18
C HIS A 432 13.31 -6.40 8.17
N SER A 433 13.77 -7.57 7.71
CA SER A 433 15.18 -7.94 7.61
C SER A 433 15.45 -8.49 6.20
N TRP A 434 16.39 -7.87 5.51
CA TRP A 434 16.94 -8.37 4.25
C TRP A 434 18.00 -9.41 4.53
N LEU A 435 17.88 -10.61 3.97
CA LEU A 435 18.94 -11.59 4.01
C LEU A 435 19.79 -11.43 2.75
N VAL A 436 21.08 -11.18 2.94
CA VAL A 436 22.01 -10.97 1.84
C VAL A 436 23.26 -11.79 2.06
N GLU A 437 23.63 -12.55 1.05
CA GLU A 437 24.87 -13.31 1.00
C GLU A 437 25.96 -12.46 0.35
N ALA A 438 27.18 -12.54 0.89
CA ALA A 438 28.34 -11.93 0.28
C ALA A 438 29.57 -12.80 0.54
N GLU A 439 30.47 -12.83 -0.43
CA GLU A 439 31.76 -13.47 -0.30
C GLU A 439 32.74 -12.51 0.40
N VAL A 440 33.52 -13.04 1.34
CA VAL A 440 34.54 -12.30 2.09
C VAL A 440 35.83 -13.10 2.18
N GLU A 441 36.95 -12.38 2.24
CA GLU A 441 38.30 -12.94 2.38
C GLU A 441 39.02 -12.24 3.52
N GLY A 442 39.82 -12.99 4.28
CA GLY A 442 40.57 -12.49 5.44
C GLY A 442 39.95 -12.88 6.78
N ASP A 443 40.61 -12.47 7.86
CA ASP A 443 40.17 -12.70 9.22
C ASP A 443 39.34 -11.52 9.73
N PRO A 444 38.16 -11.76 10.32
CA PRO A 444 37.28 -10.70 10.79
C PRO A 444 37.86 -10.03 12.04
N CYS A 445 37.82 -8.71 12.08
CA CYS A 445 38.20 -7.91 13.24
C CYS A 445 37.08 -6.91 13.59
N PRO A 446 36.76 -6.70 14.88
CA PRO A 446 35.82 -5.64 15.26
C PRO A 446 36.43 -4.29 14.85
N ASN A 447 35.74 -3.53 14.00
CA ASN A 447 36.23 -2.26 13.48
C ASN A 447 35.49 -1.05 14.07
N ASP A 448 34.49 -1.30 14.93
CA ASP A 448 33.74 -0.31 15.68
C ASP A 448 33.50 -0.81 17.12
N ASP A 449 34.13 -0.15 18.08
CA ASP A 449 33.99 -0.45 19.52
C ASP A 449 32.54 -0.25 20.01
N GLY A 450 31.77 0.62 19.34
CA GLY A 450 30.35 0.86 19.63
C GLY A 450 29.47 -0.36 19.37
N GLU A 451 29.89 -1.25 18.46
CA GLU A 451 29.16 -2.49 18.15
C GLU A 451 29.34 -3.57 19.22
N ARG A 452 30.34 -3.41 20.11
CA ARG A 452 30.63 -4.31 21.24
C ARG A 452 30.78 -5.78 20.83
N ILE A 453 31.32 -6.02 19.64
CA ILE A 453 31.61 -7.37 19.13
C ILE A 453 32.86 -7.88 19.83
N VAL A 454 32.75 -9.05 20.46
CA VAL A 454 33.86 -9.64 21.25
C VAL A 454 34.38 -10.95 20.68
N GLY A 455 33.75 -11.47 19.62
CA GLY A 455 34.20 -12.69 18.99
C GLY A 455 33.51 -13.02 17.68
N PHE A 456 34.19 -13.85 16.90
CA PHE A 456 33.74 -14.39 15.63
C PHE A 456 33.86 -15.92 15.63
N ARG A 457 32.98 -16.57 14.88
CA ARG A 457 33.02 -18.01 14.68
C ARG A 457 32.65 -18.36 13.24
N TRP A 458 33.50 -19.11 12.58
CA TRP A 458 33.20 -19.73 11.30
C TRP A 458 32.47 -21.05 11.53
N VAL A 459 31.35 -21.26 10.86
CA VAL A 459 30.58 -22.51 10.93
C VAL A 459 30.22 -23.01 9.54
N GLU A 460 29.99 -24.31 9.39
CA GLU A 460 29.38 -24.82 8.18
C GLU A 460 27.95 -24.30 8.05
N ALA A 461 27.50 -24.04 6.81
CA ALA A 461 26.13 -23.61 6.56
C ALA A 461 25.09 -24.60 7.12
N GLN A 462 25.43 -25.89 7.21
CA GLN A 462 24.59 -26.95 7.76
C GLN A 462 24.32 -26.79 9.26
N ALA A 463 25.17 -26.07 10.00
CA ALA A 463 25.00 -25.81 11.43
C ALA A 463 24.04 -24.65 11.73
N LEU A 464 23.61 -23.85 10.74
CA LEU A 464 22.70 -22.72 10.96
C LEU A 464 21.37 -23.08 11.64
N PRO A 465 20.72 -24.23 11.35
CA PRO A 465 19.54 -24.68 12.11
C PRO A 465 19.81 -24.94 13.59
N GLU A 466 20.99 -25.45 13.94
CA GLU A 466 21.38 -25.68 15.34
C GLU A 466 21.59 -24.36 16.07
N VAL A 467 22.22 -23.38 15.41
CA VAL A 467 22.34 -22.01 15.93
C VAL A 467 20.95 -21.39 16.16
N ALA A 468 20.02 -21.60 15.22
CA ALA A 468 18.64 -21.14 15.36
C ALA A 468 17.93 -21.82 16.56
N ALA A 469 18.15 -23.11 16.78
CA ALA A 469 17.63 -23.84 17.93
C ALA A 469 18.19 -23.31 19.25
N ALA A 470 19.51 -23.06 19.31
CA ALA A 470 20.15 -22.46 20.47
C ALA A 470 19.60 -21.06 20.79
N LEU A 471 19.38 -20.21 19.78
CA LEU A 471 18.75 -18.90 19.95
C LEU A 471 17.31 -19.00 20.50
N ARG A 472 16.55 -20.01 20.10
CA ARG A 472 15.19 -20.24 20.63
C ARG A 472 15.19 -20.75 22.07
N ALA A 473 16.24 -21.45 22.46
CA ALA A 473 16.40 -22.02 23.80
C ALA A 473 17.00 -21.04 24.82
N LEU A 474 17.18 -19.77 24.45
CA LEU A 474 17.71 -18.75 25.35
C LEU A 474 16.81 -18.55 26.59
N PRO A 475 17.39 -18.09 27.71
CA PRO A 475 16.66 -17.81 28.95
C PRO A 475 15.46 -16.87 28.75
N PRO A 476 14.47 -16.88 29.67
CA PRO A 476 13.23 -16.12 29.54
C PRO A 476 13.39 -14.64 29.19
N GLU A 477 14.40 -13.97 29.74
CA GLU A 477 14.69 -12.56 29.48
C GLU A 477 15.19 -12.27 28.06
N TRP A 478 15.66 -13.30 27.35
CA TRP A 478 16.12 -13.27 25.96
C TRP A 478 15.20 -14.01 25.00
N ALA A 479 14.18 -14.71 25.49
CA ALA A 479 13.37 -15.64 24.71
C ALA A 479 12.71 -14.97 23.49
N ASP A 480 12.18 -13.76 23.62
CA ASP A 480 11.55 -13.04 22.50
C ASP A 480 12.56 -12.64 21.43
N TRP A 481 13.71 -12.09 21.85
CA TRP A 481 14.81 -11.71 20.97
C TRP A 481 15.40 -12.93 20.26
N GLY A 482 15.58 -14.03 20.99
CA GLY A 482 16.08 -15.30 20.48
C GLY A 482 15.17 -15.91 19.41
N ARG A 483 13.85 -15.99 19.68
CA ARG A 483 12.86 -16.42 18.69
C ARG A 483 12.86 -15.53 17.44
N PHE A 484 12.99 -14.22 17.60
CA PHE A 484 13.09 -13.28 16.49
C PHE A 484 14.36 -13.50 15.64
N ARG A 485 15.53 -13.59 16.26
CA ARG A 485 16.82 -13.75 15.56
C ARG A 485 17.01 -15.14 14.94
N ALA A 486 16.42 -16.18 15.51
CA ALA A 486 16.48 -17.53 14.96
C ALA A 486 15.91 -17.63 13.53
N LEU A 487 14.88 -16.83 13.21
CA LEU A 487 14.19 -16.89 11.91
C LEU A 487 15.11 -16.60 10.72
N ALA A 488 16.09 -15.71 10.88
CA ALA A 488 17.04 -15.39 9.82
C ALA A 488 18.00 -16.55 9.51
N HIS A 489 18.35 -17.36 10.52
CA HIS A 489 19.24 -18.50 10.36
C HIS A 489 18.55 -19.63 9.58
N ASP A 490 17.31 -19.95 9.95
CA ASP A 490 16.48 -20.90 9.20
C ASP A 490 16.31 -20.47 7.74
N ALA A 491 16.02 -19.18 7.52
CA ALA A 491 15.77 -18.65 6.18
C ALA A 491 17.04 -18.64 5.32
N ALA A 492 18.19 -18.22 5.87
CA ALA A 492 19.49 -18.26 5.19
C ALA A 492 19.78 -19.68 4.70
N ARG A 493 19.61 -20.67 5.58
CA ARG A 493 19.82 -22.08 5.26
C ARG A 493 18.92 -22.60 4.14
N ILE A 494 17.63 -22.27 4.15
CA ILE A 494 16.67 -22.71 3.13
C ILE A 494 16.90 -22.01 1.78
N TRP A 495 17.28 -20.73 1.81
CA TRP A 495 17.37 -19.91 0.61
C TRP A 495 18.71 -20.04 -0.12
N SER A 496 19.81 -20.27 0.59
CA SER A 496 21.10 -20.59 -0.05
C SER A 496 21.04 -21.94 -0.78
N GLU A 497 20.47 -23.00 -0.18
CA GLU A 497 20.35 -24.33 -0.82
C GLU A 497 19.51 -24.34 -2.10
N LYS A 498 18.34 -23.69 -2.07
CA LYS A 498 17.42 -23.70 -3.22
C LYS A 498 18.02 -23.09 -4.48
N ARG A 499 19.12 -22.35 -4.34
CA ARG A 499 19.88 -21.78 -5.45
C ARG A 499 21.12 -22.59 -5.83
N GLU A 500 21.70 -23.37 -4.92
CA GLU A 500 22.74 -24.34 -5.29
C GLU A 500 22.15 -25.47 -6.18
N GLN A 501 20.84 -25.73 -6.08
CA GLN A 501 20.12 -26.81 -6.77
C GLN A 501 19.37 -26.40 -8.07
N GLY A 502 19.36 -25.14 -8.47
CA GLY A 502 18.54 -24.67 -9.60
C GLY A 502 19.14 -23.51 -10.36
#